data_AF-A0A847PRF9-F1
#
_entry.id   AF-A0A847PRF9-F1
#
_cell.length_a   1.000
_cell.length_b   1.000
_cell.length_c   1.000
_cell.angle_alpha   90.00
_cell.angle_beta   90.00
_cell.angle_gamma   90.00
#
_symmetry.space_group_name_H-M   'P 1'
#
loop_
_entity.id
_entity.type
_entity.pdbx_description
1 polymer ?
#
loop_
_entity_poly.entity_id
_entity_poly.type
_entity_poly.pdbx_seq_one_letter_code
_entity_poly.pdbx_strand_id
1 'polypeptide(L)'
;MRTLKKGMSGEDVRYLQYTLGIIVDGSFGPATETAVKNKQRATGLVADGSVGPATQKKWGLSDFIVHIYDKSQVWFAGTPYNASVKPLYNLNAWAVKEKADYVFNLAFFNISGSGADQYGVIKGRTLTYLKAKGYDVGYGGTSEKLTIDANNICAGYKVGILNGKAKSVSLVGKRARNANGQLKDGRYFHVQSVTTATEHELVQHMIKNYDVDLLLIQDAGGSTGFYDRKKDVLLAGEREGANGRPVASVVCVKETDRPIVTICPTCGQEVK
;
A
#
# COMPACT_ATOMS: atom_id res chain seq x y z
N MET A 1 -1.17 14.03 8.22
CA MET A 1 -1.01 14.70 6.92
C MET A 1 -0.96 16.20 7.17
N ARG A 2 -0.06 16.94 6.51
CA ARG A 2 -0.03 18.41 6.62
C ARG A 2 -1.36 19.01 6.11
N THR A 3 -1.74 20.18 6.62
CA THR A 3 -2.90 20.91 6.09
C THR A 3 -2.67 21.25 4.62
N LEU A 4 -3.58 20.84 3.73
CA LEU A 4 -3.47 21.11 2.29
C LEU A 4 -4.34 22.31 1.90
N LYS A 5 -3.80 23.22 1.09
CA LYS A 5 -4.50 24.41 0.56
C LYS A 5 -3.97 24.78 -0.82
N LYS A 6 -4.66 25.70 -1.49
CA LYS A 6 -4.30 26.23 -2.81
C LYS A 6 -2.82 26.63 -2.91
N GLY A 7 -2.19 26.29 -4.03
CA GLY A 7 -0.77 26.58 -4.30
C GLY A 7 0.21 25.52 -3.78
N MET A 8 -0.26 24.51 -3.03
CA MET A 8 0.57 23.38 -2.62
C MET A 8 0.66 22.31 -3.71
N SER A 9 1.71 21.51 -3.67
CA SER A 9 1.89 20.31 -4.52
C SER A 9 2.54 19.17 -3.73
N GLY A 10 2.39 17.94 -4.23
CA GLY A 10 2.98 16.72 -3.66
C GLY A 10 2.08 15.49 -3.72
N GLU A 11 2.58 14.34 -3.26
CA GLU A 11 1.83 13.07 -3.23
C GLU A 11 0.61 13.11 -2.28
N ASP A 12 0.63 13.97 -1.27
CA ASP A 12 -0.55 14.24 -0.42
C ASP A 12 -1.65 15.02 -1.15
N VAL A 13 -1.29 15.92 -2.06
CA VAL A 13 -2.23 16.55 -2.99
C VAL A 13 -2.75 15.53 -4.02
N ARG A 14 -1.90 14.61 -4.51
CA ARG A 14 -2.33 13.52 -5.40
C ARG A 14 -3.32 12.59 -4.71
N TYR A 15 -3.05 12.20 -3.47
CA TYR A 15 -3.97 11.39 -2.66
C TYR A 15 -5.30 12.11 -2.38
N LEU A 16 -5.27 13.41 -2.10
CA LEU A 16 -6.48 14.23 -1.99
C LEU A 16 -7.30 14.22 -3.29
N GLN A 17 -6.67 14.46 -4.44
CA GLN A 17 -7.34 14.47 -5.76
C GLN A 17 -7.96 13.11 -6.11
N TYR A 18 -7.21 12.03 -5.87
CA TYR A 18 -7.70 10.65 -6.02
C TYR A 18 -8.94 10.38 -5.15
N THR A 19 -8.96 10.91 -3.92
CA THR A 19 -10.08 10.77 -2.96
C THR A 19 -11.26 11.73 -3.25
N LEU A 20 -11.03 12.75 -4.08
CA LEU A 20 -12.06 13.66 -4.60
C LEU A 20 -12.65 13.18 -5.94
N GLY A 21 -12.06 12.17 -6.59
CA GLY A 21 -12.50 11.70 -7.91
C GLY A 21 -12.21 12.69 -9.04
N ILE A 22 -11.16 13.49 -8.92
CA ILE A 22 -10.75 14.50 -9.92
C ILE A 22 -9.39 14.15 -10.53
N ILE A 23 -8.98 14.90 -11.56
CA ILE A 23 -7.68 14.75 -12.22
C ILE A 23 -6.55 14.81 -11.17
N VAL A 24 -5.68 13.79 -11.20
CA VAL A 24 -4.60 13.62 -10.23
C VAL A 24 -3.29 14.17 -10.81
N ASP A 25 -3.18 15.50 -10.88
CA ASP A 25 -2.00 16.22 -11.37
C ASP A 25 -0.97 16.53 -10.26
N GLY A 26 -1.34 16.38 -8.99
CA GLY A 26 -0.51 16.68 -7.82
C GLY A 26 -0.37 18.16 -7.47
N SER A 27 -1.17 19.03 -8.09
CA SER A 27 -1.18 20.48 -7.91
C SER A 27 -2.51 20.96 -7.32
N PHE A 28 -2.45 21.69 -6.20
CA PHE A 28 -3.65 22.25 -5.55
C PHE A 28 -4.04 23.56 -6.25
N GLY A 29 -4.54 23.43 -7.49
CA GLY A 29 -5.07 24.52 -8.29
C GLY A 29 -6.54 24.88 -7.99
N PRO A 30 -7.15 25.79 -8.77
CA PRO A 30 -8.55 26.19 -8.61
C PRO A 30 -9.55 25.04 -8.71
N ALA A 31 -9.28 24.02 -9.53
CA ALA A 31 -10.12 22.83 -9.63
C ALA A 31 -10.14 22.03 -8.32
N THR A 32 -8.97 21.75 -7.75
CA THR A 32 -8.82 21.09 -6.43
C THR A 32 -9.49 21.90 -5.32
N GLU A 33 -9.32 23.23 -5.30
CA GLU A 33 -10.00 24.11 -4.33
C GLU A 33 -11.53 24.05 -4.44
N THR A 34 -12.06 24.05 -5.66
CA THR A 34 -13.51 23.96 -5.92
C THR A 34 -14.06 22.62 -5.46
N ALA A 35 -13.37 21.51 -5.77
CA ALA A 35 -13.74 20.17 -5.33
C ALA A 35 -13.70 20.02 -3.79
N VAL A 36 -12.68 20.57 -3.13
CA VAL A 36 -12.59 20.60 -1.65
C VAL A 36 -13.77 21.37 -1.06
N LYS A 37 -14.06 22.59 -1.53
CA LYS A 37 -15.19 23.39 -1.04
C LYS A 37 -16.53 22.69 -1.24
N ASN A 38 -16.72 22.02 -2.37
CA ASN A 38 -17.94 21.26 -2.66
C ASN A 38 -18.09 20.04 -1.74
N LYS A 39 -17.04 19.23 -1.53
CA LYS A 39 -17.09 18.10 -0.59
C LYS A 39 -17.23 18.58 0.86
N GLN A 40 -16.67 19.73 1.23
CA GLN A 40 -16.86 20.34 2.56
C GLN A 40 -18.34 20.66 2.80
N ARG A 41 -19.00 21.38 1.89
CA ARG A 41 -20.45 21.65 1.95
C ARG A 41 -21.26 20.35 2.06
N ALA A 42 -21.00 19.38 1.17
CA ALA A 42 -21.70 18.10 1.14
C ALA A 42 -21.50 17.24 2.39
N THR A 43 -20.43 17.46 3.16
CA THR A 43 -20.14 16.74 4.41
C THR A 43 -20.41 17.56 5.68
N GLY A 44 -21.05 18.73 5.57
CA GLY A 44 -21.42 19.58 6.71
C GLY A 44 -20.25 20.32 7.36
N LEU A 45 -19.17 20.57 6.61
CA LEU A 45 -18.01 21.35 7.04
C LEU A 45 -18.07 22.78 6.51
N VAL A 46 -17.36 23.70 7.18
CA VAL A 46 -17.08 25.04 6.65
C VAL A 46 -16.31 24.89 5.33
N ALA A 47 -16.80 25.55 4.27
CA ALA A 47 -16.27 25.46 2.91
C ALA A 47 -15.09 26.43 2.67
N ASP A 48 -14.06 26.35 3.51
CA ASP A 48 -12.90 27.23 3.49
C ASP A 48 -11.89 26.90 2.35
N GLY A 49 -11.97 25.71 1.75
CA GLY A 49 -11.00 25.24 0.75
C GLY A 49 -9.71 24.68 1.34
N SER A 50 -9.66 24.45 2.66
CA SER A 50 -8.51 23.97 3.41
C SER A 50 -8.75 22.57 3.98
N VAL A 51 -7.84 21.65 3.68
CA VAL A 51 -7.89 20.27 4.17
C VAL A 51 -7.07 20.15 5.46
N GLY A 52 -7.53 20.87 6.49
CA GLY A 52 -6.99 20.82 7.86
C GLY A 52 -7.56 19.65 8.69
N PRO A 53 -7.17 19.51 9.97
CA PRO A 53 -7.47 18.34 10.79
C PRO A 53 -8.96 17.95 10.88
N ALA A 54 -9.88 18.92 10.91
CA ALA A 54 -11.32 18.65 10.91
C ALA A 54 -11.78 17.99 9.60
N THR A 55 -11.37 18.56 8.46
CA THR A 55 -11.62 18.02 7.12
C THR A 55 -10.99 16.63 6.96
N GLN A 56 -9.73 16.46 7.40
CA GLN A 56 -9.01 15.19 7.35
C GLN A 56 -9.74 14.10 8.14
N LYS A 57 -10.10 14.37 9.41
CA LYS A 57 -10.86 13.45 10.26
C LYS A 57 -12.21 13.08 9.66
N LYS A 58 -12.95 14.07 9.12
CA LYS A 58 -14.28 13.86 8.54
C LYS A 58 -14.25 13.00 7.26
N TRP A 59 -13.14 13.01 6.51
CA TRP A 59 -12.97 12.27 5.26
C TRP A 59 -12.07 11.03 5.38
N GLY A 60 -11.60 10.68 6.58
CA GLY A 60 -10.70 9.54 6.80
C GLY A 60 -9.28 9.71 6.23
N LEU A 61 -8.86 10.94 5.90
CA LEU A 61 -7.53 11.18 5.33
C LEU A 61 -6.45 11.10 6.41
N SER A 62 -5.36 10.40 6.12
CA SER A 62 -4.20 10.27 7.02
C SER A 62 -2.87 10.26 6.24
N ASP A 63 -1.74 10.11 6.92
CA ASP A 63 -0.43 9.87 6.26
C ASP A 63 -0.29 8.46 5.68
N PHE A 64 -1.31 7.61 5.85
CA PHE A 64 -1.39 6.26 5.34
C PHE A 64 -2.68 6.02 4.56
N ILE A 65 -2.58 5.19 3.52
CA ILE A 65 -3.70 4.67 2.74
C ILE A 65 -3.82 3.19 3.10
N VAL A 66 -5.00 2.76 3.56
CA VAL A 66 -5.28 1.38 3.95
C VAL A 66 -6.40 0.85 3.07
N HIS A 67 -6.13 -0.25 2.38
CA HIS A 67 -7.10 -0.99 1.59
C HIS A 67 -7.42 -2.30 2.30
N ILE A 68 -8.70 -2.66 2.38
CA ILE A 68 -9.18 -3.89 3.04
C ILE A 68 -10.04 -4.66 2.03
N TYR A 69 -9.78 -5.96 1.89
CA TYR A 69 -10.45 -6.81 0.91
C TYR A 69 -10.80 -8.19 1.50
N ASP A 70 -11.87 -8.80 0.98
CA ASP A 70 -12.11 -10.23 1.21
C ASP A 70 -10.97 -11.04 0.57
N LYS A 71 -10.46 -12.08 1.24
CA LYS A 71 -9.32 -12.88 0.73
C LYS A 71 -9.55 -13.44 -0.68
N SER A 72 -10.79 -13.77 -1.02
CA SER A 72 -11.20 -14.24 -2.35
C SER A 72 -10.99 -13.22 -3.49
N GLN A 73 -10.78 -11.94 -3.17
CA GLN A 73 -10.49 -10.89 -4.14
C GLN A 73 -8.99 -10.73 -4.43
N VAL A 74 -8.14 -11.34 -3.61
CA VAL A 74 -6.69 -11.08 -3.56
C VAL A 74 -5.94 -12.29 -4.11
N TRP A 75 -4.87 -12.04 -4.85
CA TRP A 75 -3.85 -13.05 -5.12
C TRP A 75 -2.48 -12.40 -5.20
N PHE A 76 -1.45 -13.22 -5.24
CA PHE A 76 -0.09 -12.75 -5.41
C PHE A 76 0.44 -13.13 -6.79
N ALA A 77 1.26 -12.25 -7.35
CA ALA A 77 1.96 -12.50 -8.59
C ALA A 77 3.43 -12.10 -8.46
N GLY A 78 4.30 -12.86 -9.10
CA GLY A 78 5.73 -12.59 -9.09
C GLY A 78 6.45 -13.28 -10.24
N THR A 79 7.58 -12.71 -10.63
CA THR A 79 8.47 -13.26 -11.65
C THR A 79 9.23 -14.46 -11.07
N PRO A 80 9.09 -15.69 -11.60
CA PRO A 80 9.72 -16.89 -11.06
C PRO A 80 11.23 -16.73 -10.84
N TYR A 81 11.74 -17.29 -9.74
CA TYR A 81 13.15 -17.11 -9.35
C TYR A 81 14.14 -17.65 -10.40
N ASN A 82 13.74 -18.68 -11.14
CA ASN A 82 14.53 -19.31 -12.22
C ASN A 82 14.28 -18.71 -13.62
N ALA A 83 13.55 -17.59 -13.73
CA ALA A 83 13.29 -16.96 -15.03
C ALA A 83 14.60 -16.46 -15.67
N SER A 84 14.83 -16.86 -16.93
CA SER A 84 16.05 -16.56 -17.70
C SER A 84 16.21 -15.07 -18.02
N VAL A 85 15.09 -14.37 -18.17
CA VAL A 85 15.00 -12.92 -18.07
C VAL A 85 14.42 -12.60 -16.69
N LYS A 86 14.84 -11.49 -16.07
CA LYS A 86 14.20 -10.94 -14.86
C LYS A 86 13.20 -9.85 -15.26
N PRO A 87 12.01 -10.15 -15.82
CA PRO A 87 11.05 -9.10 -16.12
C PRO A 87 10.60 -8.45 -14.82
N LEU A 88 10.99 -7.19 -14.67
CA LEU A 88 10.41 -6.26 -13.74
C LEU A 88 9.33 -5.52 -14.51
N TYR A 89 8.12 -5.48 -13.99
CA TYR A 89 7.03 -4.69 -14.57
C TYR A 89 6.70 -3.54 -13.61
N ASN A 90 6.39 -2.36 -14.16
CA ASN A 90 5.72 -1.32 -13.38
C ASN A 90 4.29 -1.76 -13.04
N LEU A 91 3.68 -1.12 -12.04
CA LEU A 91 2.41 -1.60 -11.46
C LEU A 91 1.25 -1.62 -12.46
N ASN A 92 1.25 -0.72 -13.45
CA ASN A 92 0.27 -0.71 -14.53
C ASN A 92 0.46 -1.87 -15.53
N ALA A 93 1.70 -2.21 -15.92
CA ALA A 93 1.92 -3.40 -16.75
C ALA A 93 1.63 -4.71 -15.99
N TRP A 94 1.89 -4.76 -14.67
CA TRP A 94 1.40 -5.84 -13.82
C TRP A 94 -0.13 -5.93 -13.83
N ALA A 95 -0.86 -4.81 -13.72
CA ALA A 95 -2.33 -4.79 -13.74
C ALA A 95 -2.92 -5.31 -15.06
N VAL A 96 -2.28 -4.99 -16.19
CA VAL A 96 -2.64 -5.53 -17.51
C VAL A 96 -2.36 -7.04 -17.57
N LYS A 97 -1.14 -7.46 -17.20
CA LYS A 97 -0.68 -8.86 -17.23
C LYS A 97 -1.56 -9.78 -16.39
N GLU A 98 -1.91 -9.33 -15.18
CA GLU A 98 -2.65 -10.10 -14.18
C GLU A 98 -4.17 -9.90 -14.29
N LYS A 99 -4.64 -8.96 -15.13
CA LYS A 99 -6.04 -8.54 -15.27
C LYS A 99 -6.67 -8.01 -13.96
N ALA A 100 -5.83 -7.56 -13.04
CA ALA A 100 -6.20 -6.94 -11.77
C ALA A 100 -6.79 -5.53 -11.97
N ASP A 101 -7.53 -5.07 -10.96
CA ASP A 101 -8.10 -3.72 -10.88
C ASP A 101 -7.23 -2.81 -9.99
N TYR A 102 -6.71 -3.37 -8.90
CA TYR A 102 -5.63 -2.75 -8.11
C TYR A 102 -4.40 -3.64 -8.10
N VAL A 103 -3.24 -2.99 -8.16
CA VAL A 103 -1.93 -3.62 -8.04
C VAL A 103 -1.07 -2.84 -7.08
N PHE A 104 -0.52 -3.53 -6.08
CA PHE A 104 0.34 -2.96 -5.05
C PHE A 104 1.73 -3.58 -5.13
N ASN A 105 2.78 -2.82 -4.82
CA ASN A 105 4.11 -3.41 -4.68
C ASN A 105 4.12 -4.53 -3.61
N LEU A 106 4.91 -5.58 -3.84
CA LEU A 106 5.21 -6.63 -2.87
C LEU A 106 6.72 -6.89 -2.88
N ALA A 107 7.30 -7.28 -1.75
CA ALA A 107 8.75 -7.24 -1.59
C ALA A 107 9.51 -8.29 -2.42
N PHE A 108 10.42 -7.82 -3.28
CA PHE A 108 11.64 -8.55 -3.65
C PHE A 108 12.82 -7.60 -3.64
N PHE A 109 13.74 -7.77 -2.67
CA PHE A 109 14.96 -6.99 -2.62
C PHE A 109 16.13 -7.77 -3.22
N ASN A 110 16.84 -7.12 -4.14
CA ASN A 110 18.22 -7.43 -4.48
C ASN A 110 18.99 -6.12 -4.60
N ILE A 111 19.81 -5.79 -3.59
CA ILE A 111 20.50 -4.51 -3.48
C ILE A 111 22.04 -4.60 -3.35
N SER A 112 22.65 -5.79 -3.16
CA SER A 112 24.08 -6.11 -3.45
C SER A 112 24.64 -7.37 -2.73
N GLY A 113 24.99 -8.44 -3.47
CA GLY A 113 26.08 -9.37 -3.06
C GLY A 113 25.74 -10.78 -2.50
N SER A 114 26.69 -11.34 -1.73
CA SER A 114 27.28 -12.67 -2.00
C SER A 114 27.71 -13.57 -0.79
N GLY A 115 27.80 -14.90 -1.04
CA GLY A 115 28.22 -16.02 -0.15
C GLY A 115 27.45 -17.34 -0.47
N ALA A 116 27.24 -18.29 0.48
CA ALA A 116 26.43 -19.53 0.32
C ALA A 116 25.20 -19.79 1.28
N ASP A 117 24.06 -20.26 0.74
CA ASP A 117 22.98 -21.05 1.39
C ASP A 117 22.89 -22.40 0.63
N GLN A 118 21.82 -23.22 0.67
CA GLN A 118 21.76 -24.44 -0.18
C GLN A 118 21.83 -24.15 -1.70
N TYR A 119 21.70 -22.87 -2.08
CA TYR A 119 21.92 -22.29 -3.41
C TYR A 119 22.88 -21.07 -3.45
N GLY A 120 23.08 -20.30 -2.36
CA GLY A 120 23.92 -19.07 -2.32
C GLY A 120 23.51 -18.10 -1.18
N VAL A 121 24.32 -17.21 -0.57
CA VAL A 121 23.86 -16.38 0.59
C VAL A 121 23.38 -14.96 0.27
N ILE A 122 22.67 -14.43 1.25
CA ILE A 122 22.22 -13.06 1.47
C ILE A 122 23.41 -12.09 1.73
N LYS A 123 23.87 -11.30 0.73
CA LYS A 123 24.10 -9.86 0.96
C LYS A 123 23.15 -9.07 0.07
N GLY A 124 22.48 -8.08 0.65
CA GLY A 124 21.48 -7.27 -0.05
C GLY A 124 20.30 -8.05 -0.65
N ARG A 125 20.18 -9.37 -0.44
CA ARG A 125 18.92 -10.07 -0.67
C ARG A 125 17.99 -9.71 0.47
N THR A 126 16.73 -9.49 0.16
CA THR A 126 15.67 -9.84 1.09
C THR A 126 14.79 -10.78 0.30
N LEU A 127 15.13 -12.05 0.49
CA LEU A 127 14.30 -13.16 0.08
C LEU A 127 13.00 -13.00 0.86
N THR A 128 11.96 -12.57 0.16
CA THR A 128 10.59 -12.60 0.65
C THR A 128 9.96 -13.86 0.11
N TYR A 129 9.42 -14.70 0.99
CA TYR A 129 8.77 -15.92 0.54
C TYR A 129 7.47 -15.52 -0.14
N LEU A 130 7.32 -15.84 -1.42
CA LEU A 130 6.07 -15.67 -2.12
C LEU A 130 5.73 -16.96 -2.88
N LYS A 131 4.80 -17.74 -2.36
CA LYS A 131 4.10 -18.72 -3.18
C LYS A 131 3.03 -17.97 -3.97
N ALA A 132 3.16 -17.96 -5.29
CA ALA A 132 2.23 -17.33 -6.21
C ALA A 132 1.75 -18.37 -7.23
N LYS A 133 0.44 -18.65 -7.24
CA LYS A 133 -0.22 -19.57 -8.19
C LYS A 133 0.44 -20.96 -8.29
N GLY A 134 0.96 -21.46 -7.16
CA GLY A 134 1.58 -22.78 -7.07
C GLY A 134 3.11 -22.81 -7.26
N TYR A 135 3.75 -21.68 -7.58
CA TYR A 135 5.20 -21.57 -7.73
C TYR A 135 5.81 -20.80 -6.57
N ASP A 136 6.95 -21.27 -6.05
CA ASP A 136 7.75 -20.51 -5.09
C ASP A 136 8.55 -19.43 -5.83
N VAL A 137 8.42 -18.20 -5.34
CA VAL A 137 9.09 -17.01 -5.85
C VAL A 137 9.88 -16.43 -4.69
N GLY A 138 11.22 -16.50 -4.80
CA GLY A 138 12.13 -16.22 -3.69
C GLY A 138 12.06 -17.23 -2.54
N TYR A 139 12.69 -16.89 -1.42
CA TYR A 139 12.77 -17.70 -0.18
C TYR A 139 12.45 -16.81 1.03
N GLY A 140 12.46 -17.31 2.27
CA GLY A 140 11.89 -16.57 3.42
C GLY A 140 12.81 -15.57 4.16
N GLY A 141 12.19 -14.53 4.74
CA GLY A 141 12.80 -13.60 5.72
C GLY A 141 12.19 -13.66 7.13
N THR A 142 10.93 -14.11 7.25
CA THR A 142 10.24 -14.39 8.53
C THR A 142 9.61 -15.78 8.53
N SER A 143 9.38 -16.36 9.72
CA SER A 143 8.57 -17.57 9.91
C SER A 143 7.10 -17.31 9.58
N GLU A 144 6.59 -16.14 9.97
CA GLU A 144 5.19 -15.75 9.86
C GLU A 144 4.82 -15.52 8.39
N LYS A 145 3.68 -16.10 7.97
CA LYS A 145 3.14 -16.03 6.63
C LYS A 145 1.72 -15.49 6.65
N LEU A 146 1.40 -14.64 5.68
CA LEU A 146 0.04 -14.32 5.29
C LEU A 146 -0.38 -15.33 4.21
N THR A 147 -1.37 -16.17 4.54
CA THR A 147 -1.97 -17.13 3.60
C THR A 147 -3.30 -16.60 3.12
N ILE A 148 -3.42 -16.37 1.81
CA ILE A 148 -4.70 -16.14 1.14
C ILE A 148 -5.35 -17.49 0.83
N ASP A 149 -4.60 -18.38 0.17
CA ASP A 149 -4.97 -19.76 -0.12
C ASP A 149 -3.71 -20.65 -0.26
N ALA A 150 -3.87 -21.94 -0.58
CA ALA A 150 -2.77 -22.90 -0.70
C ALA A 150 -1.73 -22.59 -1.81
N ASN A 151 -2.06 -21.70 -2.75
CA ASN A 151 -1.25 -21.24 -3.86
C ASN A 151 -0.78 -19.79 -3.72
N ASN A 152 -1.38 -19.01 -2.80
CA ASN A 152 -1.12 -17.60 -2.57
C ASN A 152 -0.72 -17.36 -1.11
N ILE A 153 0.59 -17.39 -0.84
CA ILE A 153 1.19 -17.23 0.49
C ILE A 153 2.34 -16.25 0.40
N CYS A 154 2.39 -15.22 1.24
CA CYS A 154 3.52 -14.29 1.32
C CYS A 154 4.09 -14.16 2.74
N ALA A 155 5.40 -13.96 2.86
CA ALA A 155 6.05 -13.46 4.06
C ALA A 155 6.27 -11.94 3.97
N GLY A 156 6.82 -11.35 5.04
CA GLY A 156 7.49 -10.05 4.97
C GLY A 156 8.99 -10.23 5.17
N TYR A 157 9.71 -9.10 5.22
CA TYR A 157 11.07 -9.10 5.76
C TYR A 157 11.11 -8.99 7.28
N LYS A 158 10.01 -8.51 7.88
CA LYS A 158 9.88 -8.23 9.30
C LYS A 158 8.41 -8.24 9.71
N VAL A 159 8.15 -8.77 10.90
CA VAL A 159 6.83 -8.72 11.53
C VAL A 159 6.69 -7.39 12.27
N GLY A 160 5.66 -6.61 11.93
CA GLY A 160 5.32 -5.38 12.63
C GLY A 160 4.23 -5.55 13.69
N ILE A 161 3.26 -6.45 13.45
CA ILE A 161 2.20 -6.82 14.39
C ILE A 161 2.00 -8.34 14.32
N LEU A 162 1.83 -9.00 15.46
CA LEU A 162 1.46 -10.42 15.56
C LEU A 162 0.49 -10.62 16.73
N ASN A 163 -0.60 -11.34 16.50
CA ASN A 163 -1.68 -11.62 17.44
C ASN A 163 -2.18 -10.33 18.14
N GLY A 164 -2.37 -9.25 17.36
CA GLY A 164 -2.78 -7.94 17.87
C GLY A 164 -1.73 -7.18 18.69
N LYS A 165 -0.46 -7.61 18.70
CA LYS A 165 0.62 -6.96 19.47
C LYS A 165 1.71 -6.43 18.55
N ALA A 166 2.01 -5.14 18.67
CA ALA A 166 3.11 -4.50 17.96
C ALA A 166 4.46 -5.14 18.33
N LYS A 167 5.37 -5.23 17.35
CA LYS A 167 6.73 -5.74 17.49
C LYS A 167 7.76 -4.61 17.44
N SER A 168 8.99 -4.92 17.83
CA SER A 168 10.10 -3.96 17.75
C SER A 168 10.44 -3.67 16.29
N VAL A 169 10.23 -2.43 15.88
CA VAL A 169 10.42 -1.94 14.50
C VAL A 169 11.23 -0.65 14.48
N SER A 170 11.79 -0.28 13.33
CA SER A 170 12.68 0.90 13.25
C SER A 170 11.93 2.18 13.61
N LEU A 171 12.46 2.88 14.61
CA LEU A 171 12.04 4.24 15.02
C LEU A 171 12.62 5.33 14.11
N VAL A 172 13.53 4.98 13.19
CA VAL A 172 14.29 5.92 12.35
C VAL A 172 14.27 5.54 10.87
N GLY A 173 14.73 6.46 10.02
CA GLY A 173 14.80 6.27 8.57
C GLY A 173 13.43 6.41 7.90
N LYS A 174 12.94 7.64 7.78
CA LYS A 174 11.74 7.94 6.99
C LYS A 174 12.00 7.67 5.50
N ARG A 175 11.08 6.95 4.88
CA ARG A 175 10.96 6.65 3.44
C ARG A 175 9.54 6.21 3.15
N ALA A 176 9.12 6.06 1.90
CA ALA A 176 7.84 5.44 1.58
C ALA A 176 7.79 4.01 2.15
N ARG A 177 6.70 3.67 2.84
CA ARG A 177 6.53 2.39 3.53
C ARG A 177 5.34 1.64 2.98
N ASN A 178 5.46 0.32 2.95
CA ASN A 178 4.44 -0.64 2.57
C ASN A 178 4.39 -1.75 3.63
N ALA A 179 3.20 -2.20 3.99
CA ALA A 179 3.00 -3.47 4.66
C ALA A 179 1.70 -4.12 4.18
N ASN A 180 1.61 -5.44 4.35
CA ASN A 180 0.37 -6.17 4.15
C ASN A 180 0.09 -7.07 5.35
N GLY A 181 -1.12 -7.64 5.40
CA GLY A 181 -1.49 -8.49 6.52
C GLY A 181 -2.93 -8.94 6.54
N GLN A 182 -3.36 -9.33 7.73
CA GLN A 182 -4.68 -9.86 8.00
C GLN A 182 -5.27 -9.22 9.26
N LEU A 183 -6.55 -8.87 9.21
CA LEU A 183 -7.36 -8.46 10.36
C LEU A 183 -7.88 -9.69 11.12
N LYS A 184 -8.24 -9.54 12.39
CA LYS A 184 -8.77 -10.65 13.20
C LYS A 184 -10.05 -11.28 12.65
N ASP A 185 -10.83 -10.53 11.87
CA ASP A 185 -12.02 -11.03 11.16
C ASP A 185 -11.71 -11.87 9.91
N GLY A 186 -10.42 -12.04 9.56
CA GLY A 186 -9.96 -12.84 8.43
C GLY A 186 -9.72 -12.06 7.14
N ARG A 187 -10.12 -10.78 7.05
CA ARG A 187 -9.92 -9.96 5.84
C ARG A 187 -8.45 -9.61 5.62
N TYR A 188 -8.08 -9.49 4.36
CA TYR A 188 -6.77 -9.00 3.94
C TYR A 188 -6.70 -7.48 4.07
N PHE A 189 -5.53 -6.93 4.40
CA PHE A 189 -5.25 -5.52 4.19
C PHE A 189 -3.90 -5.26 3.51
N HIS A 190 -3.85 -4.13 2.79
CA HIS A 190 -2.64 -3.49 2.30
C HIS A 190 -2.55 -2.07 2.88
N VAL A 191 -1.39 -1.65 3.33
CA VAL A 191 -1.15 -0.28 3.83
C VAL A 191 0.11 0.30 3.24
N GLN A 192 0.03 1.55 2.77
CA GLN A 192 1.21 2.32 2.40
C GLN A 192 1.19 3.73 3.01
N SER A 193 2.36 4.36 3.16
CA SER A 193 2.44 5.78 3.45
C SER A 193 2.16 6.63 2.21
N VAL A 194 1.47 7.76 2.39
CA VAL A 194 1.18 8.77 1.35
C VAL A 194 2.47 9.52 0.96
N THR A 195 3.33 9.77 1.94
CA THR A 195 4.67 10.34 1.75
C THR A 195 5.69 9.41 2.41
N THR A 196 6.53 9.89 3.33
CA THR A 196 7.53 9.08 4.03
C THR A 196 7.17 8.85 5.49
N ALA A 197 7.47 7.65 5.99
CA ALA A 197 7.24 7.23 7.37
C ALA A 197 8.35 6.30 7.87
N THR A 198 8.45 6.18 9.20
CA THR A 198 9.19 5.10 9.88
C THR A 198 8.35 3.82 9.90
N GLU A 199 8.99 2.68 10.17
CA GLU A 199 8.25 1.43 10.41
C GLU A 199 7.35 1.55 11.65
N HIS A 200 7.83 2.28 12.66
CA HIS A 200 7.08 2.54 13.88
C HIS A 200 5.80 3.34 13.63
N GLU A 201 5.87 4.45 12.89
CA GLU A 201 4.67 5.26 12.56
C GLU A 201 3.62 4.42 11.82
N LEU A 202 4.03 3.54 10.89
CA LEU A 202 3.12 2.63 10.19
C LEU A 202 2.47 1.62 11.16
N VAL A 203 3.27 0.96 11.99
CA VAL A 203 2.76 -0.03 12.97
C VAL A 203 1.84 0.62 13.98
N GLN A 204 2.18 1.81 14.49
CA GLN A 204 1.32 2.57 15.41
C GLN A 204 0.03 3.05 14.75
N HIS A 205 0.07 3.47 13.48
CA HIS A 205 -1.14 3.78 12.73
C HIS A 205 -2.05 2.55 12.62
N MET A 206 -1.50 1.40 12.25
CA MET A 206 -2.31 0.19 12.04
C MET A 206 -2.91 -0.34 13.35
N ILE A 207 -2.11 -0.51 14.41
CA ILE A 207 -2.59 -1.08 15.69
C ILE A 207 -3.57 -0.15 16.44
N LYS A 208 -3.50 1.17 16.21
CA LYS A 208 -4.41 2.14 16.84
C LYS A 208 -5.78 2.19 16.18
N ASN A 209 -5.87 1.92 14.88
CA ASN A 209 -7.08 2.17 14.10
C ASN A 209 -7.75 0.88 13.57
N TYR A 210 -7.06 -0.27 13.55
CA TYR A 210 -7.58 -1.51 12.97
C TYR A 210 -7.31 -2.70 13.88
N ASP A 211 -8.22 -3.66 13.92
CA ASP A 211 -8.05 -4.90 14.70
C ASP A 211 -7.18 -5.90 13.93
N VAL A 212 -5.88 -5.59 13.86
CA VAL A 212 -4.87 -6.35 13.11
C VAL A 212 -4.52 -7.63 13.86
N ASP A 213 -4.52 -8.76 13.15
CA ASP A 213 -3.93 -10.01 13.64
C ASP A 213 -2.43 -10.07 13.30
N LEU A 214 -2.12 -9.96 12.00
CA LEU A 214 -0.77 -10.05 11.44
C LEU A 214 -0.46 -8.83 10.57
N LEU A 215 0.72 -8.24 10.73
CA LEU A 215 1.29 -7.25 9.81
C LEU A 215 2.72 -7.63 9.44
N LEU A 216 2.96 -7.78 8.14
CA LEU A 216 4.23 -8.11 7.52
C LEU A 216 4.71 -6.89 6.73
N ILE A 217 5.86 -6.34 7.11
CA ILE A 217 6.41 -5.16 6.44
C ILE A 217 7.03 -5.60 5.10
N GLN A 218 6.79 -4.78 4.08
CA GLN A 218 7.13 -5.03 2.67
C GLN A 218 8.12 -3.96 2.16
N ASP A 219 8.50 -4.07 0.89
CA ASP A 219 9.52 -3.23 0.28
C ASP A 219 9.17 -1.73 0.32
N ALA A 220 10.20 -0.90 0.43
CA ALA A 220 10.14 0.49 0.88
C ALA A 220 11.03 1.37 0.00
N GLY A 221 10.68 2.65 -0.13
CA GLY A 221 11.38 3.56 -1.05
C GLY A 221 10.66 3.74 -2.38
N GLY A 222 11.42 4.04 -3.44
CA GLY A 222 10.93 4.35 -4.80
C GLY A 222 10.13 3.26 -5.53
N SER A 223 10.05 2.05 -4.95
CA SER A 223 9.20 0.94 -5.36
C SER A 223 7.81 0.94 -4.71
N THR A 224 7.60 1.71 -3.64
CA THR A 224 6.35 1.73 -2.87
C THR A 224 5.27 2.50 -3.60
N GLY A 225 4.18 1.81 -3.94
CA GLY A 225 2.96 2.43 -4.41
C GLY A 225 1.88 1.42 -4.74
N PHE A 226 0.73 1.94 -5.16
CA PHE A 226 -0.34 1.18 -5.78
C PHE A 226 -0.82 1.86 -7.06
N TYR A 227 -1.32 1.06 -7.98
CA TYR A 227 -1.96 1.49 -9.21
C TYR A 227 -3.44 1.07 -9.20
N ASP A 228 -4.32 2.06 -9.34
CA ASP A 228 -5.75 1.91 -9.63
C ASP A 228 -5.93 1.92 -11.15
N ARG A 229 -6.29 0.77 -11.72
CA ARG A 229 -6.50 0.61 -13.16
C ARG A 229 -7.80 1.24 -13.65
N LYS A 230 -8.82 1.36 -12.81
CA LYS A 230 -10.11 1.96 -13.19
C LYS A 230 -9.98 3.47 -13.36
N LYS A 231 -9.11 4.11 -12.57
CA LYS A 231 -8.80 5.55 -12.66
C LYS A 231 -7.54 5.90 -13.46
N ASP A 232 -6.73 4.91 -13.81
CA ASP A 232 -5.38 5.06 -14.37
C ASP A 232 -4.46 5.93 -13.48
N VAL A 233 -4.44 5.65 -12.17
CA VAL A 233 -3.70 6.43 -11.17
C VAL A 233 -2.69 5.56 -10.42
N LEU A 234 -1.42 5.97 -10.47
CA LEU A 234 -0.38 5.55 -9.54
C LEU A 234 -0.28 6.54 -8.35
N LEU A 235 -0.36 6.03 -7.12
CA LEU A 235 0.01 6.76 -5.90
C LEU A 235 1.22 6.09 -5.23
N ALA A 236 2.32 6.85 -5.09
CA ALA A 236 3.60 6.36 -4.61
C ALA A 236 4.32 7.46 -3.82
N GLY A 237 4.54 7.25 -2.52
CA GLY A 237 5.09 8.30 -1.63
C GLY A 237 6.54 8.72 -1.94
N GLU A 238 7.28 7.85 -2.62
CA GLU A 238 8.53 8.13 -3.33
C GLU A 238 8.39 7.47 -4.71
N ARG A 239 8.51 8.23 -5.79
CA ARG A 239 8.21 7.75 -7.14
C ARG A 239 9.41 7.89 -8.09
N GLU A 240 9.92 6.77 -8.57
CA GLU A 240 10.91 6.74 -9.66
C GLU A 240 10.21 6.86 -11.03
N GLY A 241 10.39 7.99 -11.73
CA GLY A 241 9.81 8.22 -13.06
C GLY A 241 8.28 8.43 -13.07
N ALA A 242 7.67 8.49 -14.26
CA ALA A 242 6.22 8.73 -14.37
C ALA A 242 5.37 7.55 -13.86
N ASN A 243 5.79 6.32 -14.20
CA ASN A 243 5.06 5.07 -14.00
C ASN A 243 5.55 4.25 -12.79
N GLY A 244 6.40 4.83 -11.96
CA GLY A 244 7.05 4.13 -10.84
C GLY A 244 8.13 3.14 -11.28
N ARG A 245 8.90 2.68 -10.29
CA ARG A 245 9.95 1.68 -10.48
C ARG A 245 9.34 0.34 -10.93
N PRO A 246 9.93 -0.37 -11.90
CA PRO A 246 9.59 -1.76 -12.18
C PRO A 246 9.91 -2.69 -11.00
N VAL A 247 8.98 -3.57 -10.63
CA VAL A 247 9.07 -4.50 -9.49
C VAL A 247 8.87 -5.95 -9.91
N ALA A 248 9.44 -6.88 -9.14
CA ALA A 248 9.43 -8.32 -9.44
C ALA A 248 8.22 -9.07 -8.87
N SER A 249 7.48 -8.47 -7.92
CA SER A 249 6.28 -9.03 -7.30
C SER A 249 5.27 -7.96 -6.97
N VAL A 250 4.01 -8.37 -6.94
CA VAL A 250 2.88 -7.52 -6.59
C VAL A 250 1.82 -8.29 -5.83
N VAL A 251 1.03 -7.55 -5.04
CA VAL A 251 -0.31 -7.99 -4.65
C VAL A 251 -1.27 -7.52 -5.73
N CYS A 252 -2.11 -8.43 -6.21
CA CYS A 252 -3.16 -8.15 -7.17
C CYS A 252 -4.52 -8.29 -6.52
N VAL A 253 -5.46 -7.41 -6.88
CA VAL A 253 -6.82 -7.44 -6.38
C VAL A 253 -7.82 -7.29 -7.52
N LYS A 254 -8.89 -8.09 -7.46
CA LYS A 254 -10.08 -7.95 -8.30
C LYS A 254 -11.20 -7.31 -7.48
N GLU A 255 -11.63 -6.13 -7.88
CA GLU A 255 -12.76 -5.46 -7.24
C GLU A 255 -14.06 -5.99 -7.85
N THR A 256 -14.86 -6.71 -7.05
CA THR A 256 -16.26 -6.99 -7.38
C THR A 256 -17.10 -5.76 -7.05
N ASP A 257 -18.31 -5.64 -7.59
CA ASP A 257 -19.16 -4.43 -7.47
C ASP A 257 -19.76 -4.18 -6.06
N ARG A 258 -19.05 -4.60 -5.00
CA ARG A 258 -19.34 -4.20 -3.63
C ARG A 258 -18.74 -2.83 -3.36
N PRO A 259 -19.46 -1.89 -2.71
CA PRO A 259 -18.87 -0.63 -2.28
C PRO A 259 -17.72 -0.91 -1.31
N ILE A 260 -16.67 -0.08 -1.35
CA ILE A 260 -15.56 -0.14 -0.39
C ILE A 260 -16.10 0.27 0.97
N VAL A 261 -16.54 -0.70 1.78
CA VAL A 261 -17.05 -0.48 3.15
C VAL A 261 -15.88 -0.11 4.06
N THR A 262 -15.47 1.16 3.96
CA THR A 262 -14.57 1.79 4.91
C THR A 262 -15.43 2.24 6.08
N ILE A 263 -15.74 1.32 7.00
CA ILE A 263 -16.29 1.71 8.30
C ILE A 263 -15.22 2.54 8.99
N CYS A 264 -15.51 3.80 9.29
CA CYS A 264 -14.61 4.64 10.07
C CYS A 264 -14.51 4.05 11.49
N PRO A 265 -13.35 3.51 11.93
CA PRO A 265 -13.24 2.80 13.21
C PRO A 265 -13.41 3.73 14.42
N THR A 266 -13.41 5.05 14.22
CA THR A 266 -13.61 6.05 15.28
C THR A 266 -15.09 6.47 15.45
N CYS A 267 -15.96 6.28 14.44
CA CYS A 267 -17.38 6.67 14.55
C CYS A 267 -18.39 5.63 14.03
N GLY A 268 -17.93 4.45 13.57
CA GLY A 268 -18.79 3.37 13.10
C GLY A 268 -19.54 3.63 11.80
N GLN A 269 -19.38 4.80 11.19
CA GLN A 269 -20.10 5.15 9.96
C GLN A 269 -19.47 4.47 8.73
N GLU A 270 -20.32 3.87 7.91
CA GLU A 270 -19.99 3.54 6.52
C GLU A 270 -19.62 4.82 5.77
N VAL A 271 -18.40 4.89 5.23
CA VAL A 271 -18.07 5.88 4.20
C VAL A 271 -18.63 5.36 2.87
N LYS A 272 -19.71 5.97 2.40
CA LYS A 272 -20.26 5.82 1.05
C LYS A 272 -19.63 6.82 0.09
#